data_AF-A0A953W9U8-F1
#
_entry.id   AF-A0A953W9U8-F1
#
_cell.length_a   1.000
_cell.length_b   1.000
_cell.length_c   1.000
_cell.angle_alpha   90.00
_cell.angle_beta   90.00
_cell.angle_gamma   90.00
#
_symmetry.space_group_name_H-M   'P 1'
#
loop_
_entity.id
_entity.type
_entity.pdbx_description
1 polymer ?
#
loop_
_entity_poly.entity_id
_entity_poly.type
_entity_poly.pdbx_seq_one_letter_code
_entity_poly.pdbx_strand_id
1 'polypeptide(L)'
;MAQLILSAGAAVGKAGIGAAIARTVATTAASYAAGVAERLIFGPRKRTVEGPRLESFSVQASTEGAPVLRVYGRARVSGQLIWAANFKETLSQTTETSGGKGGRLASAKTTVKEYLYSLSFAVGLCEGEIDRVARVWADGKPFDLSKVNARIYQGTDDQTPDDLINAVEGGAAPGFRGLAYIVFEDLPLKDFGNRIPQLSFEIEKSLAEDDPDNLENALTALTIIPGSGEFVYATTKITRDGGDGVTLSENVNNNDGVTDFSAALDAAGSALPNLAAASLVVSWFGDDLRAGHCKLRPGVETLDKTTLPYDWSVNGLSRAGAHLASRINGAPAYGGTPADRAVIEAIAAMKAMGLAVMFHPFILMDVP
;
A
#
# COMPACT_ATOMS: atom_id res chain seq x y z
N MET A 1 -32.14 -26.90 34.90
CA MET A 1 -31.99 -26.69 36.35
C MET A 1 -30.76 -25.82 36.56
N ALA A 2 -30.78 -24.58 37.02
CA ALA A 2 -31.80 -23.64 37.50
C ALA A 2 -31.28 -22.22 37.07
N GLN A 3 -32.03 -21.27 36.50
CA GLN A 3 -33.14 -20.45 37.07
C GLN A 3 -32.76 -19.89 38.47
N LEU A 4 -32.88 -18.61 38.83
CA LEU A 4 -33.68 -17.48 38.33
C LEU A 4 -33.32 -16.19 39.14
N ILE A 5 -33.81 -15.01 38.67
CA ILE A 5 -34.31 -13.83 39.45
C ILE A 5 -33.27 -12.86 40.07
N LEU A 6 -33.36 -11.51 40.07
CA LEU A 6 -34.35 -10.43 39.70
C LEU A 6 -33.54 -9.10 39.66
N SER A 7 -33.63 -8.18 38.69
CA SER A 7 -34.70 -7.22 38.34
C SER A 7 -34.94 -6.05 39.33
N ALA A 8 -34.75 -4.81 38.83
CA ALA A 8 -35.65 -3.66 38.94
C ALA A 8 -35.21 -2.60 37.89
N GLY A 9 -36.02 -2.02 36.99
CA GLY A 9 -37.48 -2.01 36.86
C GLY A 9 -37.96 -1.65 35.43
N ALA A 10 -39.27 -1.86 35.24
CA ALA A 10 -40.14 -1.90 34.04
C ALA A 10 -40.21 -0.57 33.23
N ALA A 11 -40.70 -0.50 31.97
CA ALA A 11 -41.93 -1.09 31.38
C ALA A 11 -41.83 -1.27 29.85
N VAL A 12 -42.15 -2.45 29.28
CA VAL A 12 -43.42 -2.87 28.62
C VAL A 12 -43.87 -1.97 27.44
N GLY A 13 -44.03 -2.44 26.19
CA GLY A 13 -43.81 -3.79 25.70
C GLY A 13 -44.20 -4.11 24.24
N LYS A 14 -43.80 -5.36 23.91
CA LYS A 14 -44.41 -6.42 23.07
C LYS A 14 -44.23 -6.49 21.53
N ALA A 15 -43.72 -7.68 21.18
CA ALA A 15 -43.72 -8.46 19.94
C ALA A 15 -42.66 -8.07 18.89
N GLY A 16 -41.65 -8.88 18.54
CA GLY A 16 -41.33 -10.27 18.83
C GLY A 16 -40.45 -10.78 17.68
N ILE A 17 -39.17 -11.02 17.95
CA ILE A 17 -38.11 -11.33 16.97
C ILE A 17 -38.05 -12.84 16.73
N GLY A 18 -38.17 -13.26 15.47
CA GLY A 18 -37.73 -14.57 14.98
C GLY A 18 -36.30 -14.47 14.46
N ALA A 19 -35.41 -15.29 15.01
CA ALA A 19 -33.97 -15.26 14.79
C ALA A 19 -33.56 -15.88 13.44
N ALA A 20 -32.78 -15.13 12.67
CA ALA A 20 -31.82 -15.63 11.69
C ALA A 20 -30.47 -14.96 12.00
N ILE A 21 -29.70 -15.55 12.92
CA ILE A 21 -28.32 -15.16 13.24
C ILE A 21 -27.42 -16.00 12.31
N ALA A 22 -27.06 -15.47 11.14
CA ALA A 22 -25.88 -14.64 10.88
C ALA A 22 -24.56 -15.45 10.89
N ARG A 23 -24.32 -16.13 9.76
CA ARG A 23 -22.98 -16.29 9.19
C ARG A 23 -22.53 -14.91 8.70
N THR A 24 -21.35 -14.45 9.09
CA THR A 24 -20.24 -13.93 8.24
C THR A 24 -19.28 -13.16 9.15
N VAL A 25 -18.02 -13.54 9.08
CA VAL A 25 -16.85 -12.96 9.75
C VAL A 25 -16.38 -11.71 8.99
N ALA A 26 -15.80 -10.77 9.73
CA ALA A 26 -14.93 -9.66 9.30
C ALA A 26 -15.57 -8.31 8.87
N THR A 27 -14.88 -7.27 9.34
CA THR A 27 -14.85 -5.86 8.88
C THR A 27 -16.15 -5.04 8.91
N THR A 28 -16.46 -4.41 10.05
CA THR A 28 -17.07 -3.06 10.14
C THR A 28 -17.29 -2.63 11.60
N ALA A 29 -16.30 -1.99 12.22
CA ALA A 29 -16.48 -1.32 13.50
C ALA A 29 -15.78 0.04 13.49
N ALA A 30 -16.23 0.95 12.62
CA ALA A 30 -15.82 2.36 12.67
C ALA A 30 -16.77 3.38 12.00
N SER A 31 -17.95 3.01 11.50
CA SER A 31 -18.78 3.94 10.68
C SER A 31 -20.21 4.19 11.17
N TYR A 32 -20.62 3.72 12.35
CA TYR A 32 -22.01 3.90 12.83
C TYR A 32 -22.21 4.69 14.13
N ALA A 33 -21.16 5.23 14.75
CA ALA A 33 -21.28 5.99 16.01
C ALA A 33 -21.25 7.53 15.87
N ALA A 34 -21.06 8.07 14.66
CA ALA A 34 -20.90 9.53 14.48
C ALA A 34 -22.22 10.33 14.53
N GLY A 35 -23.34 9.75 14.07
CA GLY A 35 -24.58 10.51 13.87
C GLY A 35 -25.38 10.86 15.14
N VAL A 36 -25.14 10.17 16.27
CA VAL A 36 -25.93 10.36 17.50
C VAL A 36 -25.24 11.35 18.47
N ALA A 37 -23.90 11.34 18.51
CA ALA A 37 -23.12 12.25 19.36
C ALA A 37 -23.20 13.71 18.87
N GLU A 38 -23.27 13.94 17.56
CA GLU A 38 -23.32 15.29 16.97
C GLU A 38 -24.64 16.03 17.28
N ARG A 39 -25.75 15.31 17.44
CA ARG A 39 -27.08 15.86 17.77
C ARG A 39 -27.21 16.38 19.20
N LEU A 40 -26.38 15.90 20.13
CA LEU A 40 -26.42 16.31 21.53
C LEU A 40 -25.61 17.58 21.79
N ILE A 41 -24.65 17.92 20.93
CA ILE A 41 -23.71 19.03 21.16
C ILE A 41 -24.21 20.36 20.54
N PHE A 42 -24.89 20.35 19.39
CA PHE A 42 -25.09 21.59 18.61
C PHE A 42 -26.54 22.10 18.44
N GLY A 43 -27.55 21.41 19.00
CA GLY A 43 -28.95 21.84 18.96
C GLY A 43 -29.57 21.93 17.55
N PRO A 44 -30.90 22.17 17.44
CA PRO A 44 -31.59 22.11 16.16
C PRO A 44 -31.38 23.39 15.34
N ARG A 45 -30.27 23.47 14.59
CA ARG A 45 -30.17 24.39 13.45
C ARG A 45 -30.70 23.68 12.21
N LYS A 46 -31.64 24.30 11.49
CA LYS A 46 -31.92 23.95 10.08
C LYS A 46 -30.64 24.22 9.30
N ARG A 47 -29.84 23.18 9.12
CA ARG A 47 -28.64 23.19 8.30
C ARG A 47 -28.92 22.23 7.16
N THR A 48 -29.09 22.77 5.96
CA THR A 48 -29.06 21.97 4.74
C THR A 48 -27.60 21.50 4.61
N VAL A 49 -27.34 20.28 5.05
CA VAL A 49 -26.08 19.59 4.78
C VAL A 49 -26.28 18.91 3.44
N GLU A 50 -25.72 19.48 2.38
CA GLU A 50 -25.45 18.70 1.19
C GLU A 50 -24.41 17.64 1.60
N GLY A 51 -24.81 16.36 1.57
CA GLY A 51 -23.88 15.26 1.78
C GLY A 51 -22.79 15.24 0.70
N PRO A 52 -21.74 14.42 0.85
CA PRO A 52 -20.71 14.28 -0.17
C PRO A 52 -21.39 13.95 -1.50
N ARG A 53 -21.38 14.90 -2.44
CA ARG A 53 -21.72 14.57 -3.83
C ARG A 53 -20.59 13.68 -4.32
N LEU A 54 -20.88 12.77 -5.25
CA LEU A 54 -19.84 12.22 -6.12
C LEU A 54 -19.23 13.43 -6.83
N GLU A 55 -18.13 13.94 -6.29
CA GLU A 55 -17.35 14.95 -7.00
C GLU A 55 -16.98 14.32 -8.35
N SER A 56 -17.33 15.08 -9.38
CA SER A 56 -17.04 14.79 -10.77
C SER A 56 -15.68 14.15 -10.90
N PHE A 57 -15.62 13.03 -11.63
CA PHE A 57 -14.41 12.48 -12.22
C PHE A 57 -13.34 13.57 -12.41
N SER A 58 -12.32 13.58 -11.56
CA SER A 58 -11.30 14.62 -11.61
C SER A 58 -10.48 14.37 -12.86
N VAL A 59 -10.71 15.17 -13.90
CA VAL A 59 -9.93 15.12 -15.14
C VAL A 59 -8.70 15.98 -14.93
N GLN A 60 -7.53 15.45 -15.26
CA GLN A 60 -6.32 16.25 -15.33
C GLN A 60 -6.51 17.29 -16.46
N ALA A 61 -6.39 18.57 -16.12
CA ALA A 61 -6.52 19.67 -17.07
C ALA A 61 -5.21 20.47 -17.16
N SER A 62 -5.21 21.43 -18.08
CA SER A 62 -4.11 22.37 -18.34
C SER A 62 -4.71 23.76 -18.49
N THR A 63 -5.45 24.21 -17.46
CA THR A 63 -6.26 25.44 -17.53
C THR A 63 -5.68 26.51 -16.62
N GLU A 64 -5.35 27.67 -17.17
CA GLU A 64 -4.99 28.85 -16.39
C GLU A 64 -6.21 29.32 -15.57
N GLY A 65 -6.00 29.58 -14.27
CA GLY A 65 -7.06 29.97 -13.33
C GLY A 65 -7.71 28.80 -12.58
N ALA A 66 -7.28 27.57 -12.81
CA ALA A 66 -7.63 26.44 -11.93
C ALA A 66 -7.10 26.69 -10.49
N PRO A 67 -7.86 26.32 -9.45
CA PRO A 67 -7.40 26.50 -8.07
C PRO A 67 -6.26 25.55 -7.72
N VAL A 68 -5.36 25.98 -6.83
CA VAL A 68 -4.40 25.09 -6.19
C VAL A 68 -5.12 24.31 -5.10
N LEU A 69 -5.02 22.98 -5.14
CA LEU A 69 -5.68 22.10 -4.18
C LEU A 69 -4.98 22.14 -2.83
N ARG A 70 -5.76 22.07 -1.75
CA ARG A 70 -5.26 21.78 -0.40
C ARG A 70 -5.71 20.38 -0.01
N VAL A 71 -4.75 19.53 0.32
CA VAL A 71 -4.97 18.14 0.71
C VAL A 71 -4.60 17.98 2.17
N TYR A 72 -5.39 17.16 2.87
CA TYR A 72 -5.21 16.82 4.27
C TYR A 72 -5.45 15.32 4.44
N GLY A 73 -4.48 14.60 4.99
CA GLY A 73 -4.48 13.14 5.07
C GLY A 73 -4.22 12.49 3.70
N ARG A 74 -4.91 11.37 3.44
CA ARG A 74 -4.77 10.60 2.21
C ARG A 74 -5.88 10.93 1.21
N ALA A 75 -5.52 11.51 0.07
CA ALA A 75 -6.49 11.86 -0.97
C ALA A 75 -5.97 11.54 -2.37
N ARG A 76 -6.89 11.14 -3.27
CA ARG A 76 -6.58 10.98 -4.69
C ARG A 76 -6.91 12.25 -5.46
N VAL A 77 -5.92 12.82 -6.15
CA VAL A 77 -6.05 14.03 -6.97
C VAL A 77 -5.50 13.79 -8.37
N SER A 78 -6.04 14.48 -9.38
CA SER A 78 -5.53 14.37 -10.76
C SER A 78 -4.41 15.38 -11.07
N GLY A 79 -4.29 16.41 -10.24
CA GLY A 79 -3.36 17.51 -10.47
C GLY A 79 -3.70 18.35 -11.72
N GLN A 80 -2.79 19.26 -12.07
CA GLN A 80 -2.85 20.11 -13.24
C GLN A 80 -1.52 20.09 -13.98
N LEU A 81 -1.53 20.09 -15.30
CA LEU A 81 -0.32 20.24 -16.09
C LEU A 81 0.23 21.67 -15.91
N ILE A 82 1.45 21.81 -15.39
CA ILE A 82 2.07 23.11 -15.11
C ILE A 82 3.22 23.45 -16.06
N TRP A 83 3.77 22.43 -16.73
CA TRP A 83 4.82 22.58 -17.73
C TRP A 83 4.83 21.36 -18.66
N ALA A 84 5.16 21.56 -19.94
CA ALA A 84 5.40 20.48 -20.90
C ALA A 84 6.40 20.92 -21.96
N ALA A 85 7.34 20.04 -22.30
CA ALA A 85 8.25 20.23 -23.42
C ALA A 85 7.54 19.95 -24.77
N ASN A 86 8.29 20.07 -25.87
CA ASN A 86 7.81 19.59 -27.17
C ASN A 86 7.88 18.06 -27.25
N PHE A 87 6.99 17.45 -28.05
CA PHE A 87 7.06 16.02 -28.34
C PHE A 87 8.39 15.66 -29.00
N LYS A 88 8.99 14.56 -28.53
CA LYS A 88 10.20 13.98 -29.12
C LYS A 88 9.81 12.75 -29.94
N GLU A 89 10.06 12.82 -31.24
CA GLU A 89 9.83 11.72 -32.18
C GLU A 89 11.11 10.91 -32.37
N THR A 90 11.03 9.59 -32.18
CA THR A 90 12.13 8.64 -32.41
C THR A 90 11.70 7.62 -33.46
N LEU A 91 12.51 7.46 -34.50
CA LEU A 91 12.32 6.45 -35.54
C LEU A 91 12.88 5.10 -35.10
N SER A 92 12.02 4.10 -34.96
CA SER A 92 12.40 2.69 -34.79
C SER A 92 12.29 1.98 -36.15
N GLN A 93 13.37 1.34 -36.61
CA GLN A 93 13.39 0.60 -37.87
C GLN A 93 13.69 -0.88 -37.59
N THR A 94 12.75 -1.75 -37.93
CA THR A 94 12.95 -3.21 -37.87
C THR A 94 12.94 -3.75 -39.29
N THR A 95 14.05 -4.35 -39.72
CA THR A 95 14.13 -5.00 -41.04
C THR A 95 14.05 -6.51 -40.85
N GLU A 96 12.94 -7.09 -41.27
CA GLU A 96 12.77 -8.54 -41.30
C GLU A 96 13.15 -9.08 -42.68
N THR A 97 13.86 -10.21 -42.68
CA THR A 97 14.20 -10.93 -43.91
C THR A 97 13.41 -12.23 -43.91
N SER A 98 12.38 -12.34 -44.75
CA SER A 98 11.60 -13.57 -44.88
C SER A 98 12.20 -14.46 -45.96
N GLY A 99 12.67 -15.63 -45.55
CA GLY A 99 13.16 -16.69 -46.45
C GLY A 99 12.08 -17.73 -46.69
N GLY A 100 11.46 -17.73 -47.88
CA GLY A 100 10.54 -18.79 -48.28
C GLY A 100 11.30 -20.09 -48.58
N LYS A 101 10.87 -21.22 -48.01
CA LYS A 101 11.32 -22.56 -48.44
C LYS A 101 10.69 -22.90 -49.80
N GLY A 102 11.29 -22.42 -50.88
CA GLY A 102 10.91 -22.81 -52.23
C GLY A 102 11.35 -21.83 -53.30
N GLY A 103 12.48 -22.12 -53.96
CA GLY A 103 12.83 -21.53 -55.26
C GLY A 103 13.79 -20.33 -55.22
N ARG A 104 14.68 -20.28 -56.22
CA ARG A 104 15.74 -19.28 -56.47
C ARG A 104 15.19 -17.89 -56.81
N LEU A 105 14.45 -17.25 -55.90
CA LEU A 105 14.05 -15.84 -56.01
C LEU A 105 14.42 -15.06 -54.74
N ALA A 106 14.88 -13.83 -54.95
CA ALA A 106 15.58 -12.98 -54.00
C ALA A 106 14.89 -12.86 -52.63
N SER A 107 15.69 -12.88 -51.57
CA SER A 107 15.27 -12.58 -50.20
C SER A 107 14.50 -11.26 -50.16
N ALA A 108 13.21 -11.30 -49.81
CA ALA A 108 12.43 -10.09 -49.60
C ALA A 108 12.84 -9.48 -48.26
N LYS A 109 13.37 -8.25 -48.31
CA LYS A 109 13.62 -7.43 -47.11
C LYS A 109 12.40 -6.55 -46.88
N THR A 110 11.72 -6.75 -45.75
CA THR A 110 10.63 -5.87 -45.30
C THR A 110 11.17 -4.98 -44.20
N THR A 111 11.30 -3.67 -44.47
CA THR A 111 11.65 -2.68 -43.45
C THR A 111 10.36 -2.07 -42.90
N VAL A 112 10.05 -2.36 -41.64
CA VAL A 112 8.98 -1.72 -40.88
C VAL A 112 9.55 -0.48 -40.19
N LYS A 113 9.00 0.70 -40.49
CA LYS A 113 9.31 1.95 -39.79
C LYS A 113 8.20 2.24 -38.79
N GLU A 114 8.55 2.32 -37.51
CA GLU A 114 7.65 2.71 -36.42
C GLU A 114 8.10 4.08 -35.87
N TYR A 115 7.14 5.01 -35.73
CA TYR A 115 7.37 6.30 -35.08
C TYR A 115 6.98 6.17 -33.60
N LEU A 116 7.95 6.40 -32.72
CA LEU A 116 7.76 6.38 -31.28
C LEU A 116 7.79 7.81 -30.74
N TYR A 117 6.84 8.14 -29.86
CA TYR A 117 6.74 9.46 -29.25
C TYR A 117 7.04 9.38 -27.76
N SER A 118 7.84 10.32 -27.27
CA SER A 118 8.02 10.58 -25.84
C SER A 118 7.79 12.05 -25.52
N LEU A 119 7.45 12.33 -24.26
CA LEU A 119 7.23 13.69 -23.79
C LEU A 119 7.74 13.87 -22.37
N SER A 120 8.37 15.02 -22.13
CA SER A 120 8.70 15.49 -20.78
C SER A 120 7.68 16.53 -20.32
N PHE A 121 7.14 16.40 -19.11
CA PHE A 121 6.12 17.29 -18.58
C PHE A 121 6.04 17.25 -17.05
N ALA A 122 5.41 18.27 -16.45
CA ALA A 122 5.24 18.39 -15.01
C ALA A 122 3.77 18.58 -14.61
N VAL A 123 3.38 17.93 -13.52
CA VAL A 123 2.01 17.97 -12.97
C VAL A 123 2.05 18.53 -11.55
N GLY A 124 1.41 19.67 -11.33
CA GLY A 124 1.19 20.25 -10.02
C GLY A 124 0.07 19.52 -9.27
N LEU A 125 0.29 19.24 -8.00
CA LEU A 125 -0.54 18.33 -7.20
C LEU A 125 -1.38 19.06 -6.15
N CYS A 126 -0.71 19.69 -5.17
CA CYS A 126 -1.35 20.46 -4.11
C CYS A 126 -0.38 21.46 -3.48
N GLU A 127 -0.93 22.40 -2.70
CA GLU A 127 -0.18 23.38 -1.92
C GLU A 127 0.56 22.74 -0.75
N GLY A 128 1.78 23.23 -0.48
CA GLY A 128 2.66 22.94 0.64
C GLY A 128 3.29 21.55 0.61
N GLU A 129 4.10 21.28 1.63
CA GLU A 129 4.84 20.03 1.79
C GLU A 129 3.92 18.81 1.90
N ILE A 130 4.25 17.74 1.18
CA ILE A 130 3.58 16.43 1.22
C ILE A 130 4.52 15.38 1.80
N ASP A 131 3.96 14.40 2.52
CA ASP A 131 4.77 13.30 3.07
C ASP A 131 5.25 12.40 1.93
N ARG A 132 4.33 11.98 1.04
CA ARG A 132 4.65 11.22 -0.18
C ARG A 132 3.52 11.18 -1.21
N VAL A 133 3.88 10.77 -2.43
CA VAL A 133 2.94 10.22 -3.41
C VAL A 133 2.93 8.71 -3.26
N ALA A 134 1.82 8.15 -2.76
CA ALA A 134 1.72 6.73 -2.43
C ALA A 134 1.45 5.85 -3.66
N ARG A 135 0.46 6.23 -4.48
CA ARG A 135 0.04 5.44 -5.64
C ARG A 135 -0.28 6.34 -6.83
N VAL A 136 -0.02 5.83 -8.03
CA VAL A 136 -0.29 6.55 -9.28
C VAL A 136 -1.15 5.69 -10.19
N TRP A 137 -2.03 6.34 -10.94
CA TRP A 137 -2.80 5.71 -12.00
C TRP A 137 -2.69 6.52 -13.28
N ALA A 138 -2.58 5.83 -14.40
CA ALA A 138 -2.61 6.39 -15.75
C ALA A 138 -3.82 5.80 -16.49
N ASP A 139 -4.71 6.65 -17.00
CA ASP A 139 -5.96 6.26 -17.67
C ASP A 139 -6.80 5.24 -16.85
N GLY A 140 -6.80 5.42 -15.52
CA GLY A 140 -7.55 4.59 -14.57
C GLY A 140 -6.86 3.28 -14.16
N LYS A 141 -5.72 2.91 -14.76
CA LYS A 141 -4.96 1.69 -14.39
C LYS A 141 -3.78 2.02 -13.48
N PRO A 142 -3.39 1.12 -12.55
CA PRO A 142 -2.19 1.32 -11.73
C PRO A 142 -0.97 1.61 -12.61
N PHE A 143 -0.21 2.62 -12.22
CA PHE A 143 0.96 3.09 -12.95
C PHE A 143 2.18 3.07 -12.04
N ASP A 144 3.17 2.29 -12.44
CA ASP A 144 4.37 2.01 -11.65
C ASP A 144 5.46 3.03 -11.98
N LEU A 145 5.70 3.96 -11.06
CA LEU A 145 6.70 5.02 -11.22
C LEU A 145 8.13 4.47 -11.33
N SER A 146 8.42 3.27 -10.83
CA SER A 146 9.77 2.69 -10.90
C SER A 146 10.21 2.32 -12.32
N LYS A 147 9.26 2.24 -13.26
CA LYS A 147 9.51 1.91 -14.66
C LYS A 147 9.73 3.12 -15.55
N VAL A 148 9.64 4.33 -14.99
CA VAL A 148 9.78 5.59 -15.72
C VAL A 148 10.72 6.54 -14.99
N ASN A 149 11.26 7.52 -15.71
CA ASN A 149 12.04 8.57 -15.08
C ASN A 149 11.07 9.65 -14.57
N ALA A 150 10.73 9.57 -13.29
CA ALA A 150 9.88 10.54 -12.61
C ALA A 150 10.57 11.09 -11.36
N ARG A 151 10.39 12.38 -11.10
CA ARG A 151 10.92 13.09 -9.93
C ARG A 151 9.79 13.79 -9.21
N ILE A 152 9.66 13.52 -7.91
CA ILE A 152 8.65 14.14 -7.06
C ILE A 152 9.32 15.28 -6.29
N TYR A 153 8.68 16.43 -6.29
CA TYR A 153 9.01 17.60 -5.48
C TYR A 153 7.94 17.75 -4.41
N GLN A 154 8.35 17.76 -3.15
CA GLN A 154 7.42 17.69 -2.02
C GLN A 154 6.65 19.00 -1.80
N GLY A 155 7.07 20.12 -2.40
CA GLY A 155 6.42 21.41 -2.20
C GLY A 155 6.99 22.20 -1.04
N THR A 156 8.27 21.97 -0.68
CA THR A 156 8.97 22.76 0.34
C THR A 156 9.12 24.21 -0.11
N ASP A 157 9.33 25.11 0.84
CA ASP A 157 9.56 26.54 0.52
C ASP A 157 10.97 26.81 -0.04
N ASP A 158 11.90 25.87 0.14
CA ASP A 158 13.30 25.99 -0.28
C ASP A 158 13.65 25.18 -1.54
N GLN A 159 12.71 24.42 -2.11
CA GLN A 159 12.97 23.62 -3.31
C GLN A 159 13.51 24.47 -4.47
N THR A 160 14.48 23.88 -5.16
CA THR A 160 15.13 24.46 -6.34
C THR A 160 14.39 24.05 -7.63
N PRO A 161 14.58 24.79 -8.73
CA PRO A 161 14.07 24.38 -10.04
C PRO A 161 14.50 22.96 -10.42
N ASP A 162 13.63 22.24 -11.15
CA ASP A 162 13.98 20.95 -11.73
C ASP A 162 15.02 21.11 -12.84
N ASP A 163 16.05 20.25 -12.84
CA ASP A 163 17.19 20.36 -13.76
C ASP A 163 16.79 20.22 -15.23
N LEU A 164 15.82 19.35 -15.55
CA LEU A 164 15.33 19.15 -16.91
C LEU A 164 14.54 20.38 -17.37
N ILE A 165 13.60 20.85 -16.55
CA ILE A 165 12.82 22.06 -16.86
C ILE A 165 13.77 23.24 -17.04
N ASN A 166 14.73 23.40 -16.12
CA ASN A 166 15.70 24.50 -16.16
C ASN A 166 16.62 24.44 -17.39
N ALA A 167 17.04 23.24 -17.80
CA ALA A 167 17.82 23.05 -19.01
C ALA A 167 17.04 23.40 -20.28
N VAL A 168 15.77 22.99 -20.36
CA VAL A 168 14.89 23.27 -21.52
C VAL A 168 14.55 24.76 -21.59
N GLU A 169 14.26 25.39 -20.47
CA GLU A 169 13.89 26.81 -20.38
C GLU A 169 15.10 27.76 -20.32
N GLY A 170 16.32 27.24 -20.50
CA GLY A 170 17.54 28.06 -20.59
C GLY A 170 17.90 28.82 -19.30
N GLY A 171 17.61 28.24 -18.13
CA GLY A 171 17.93 28.85 -16.83
C GLY A 171 16.79 29.68 -16.22
N ALA A 172 15.63 29.77 -16.88
CA ALA A 172 14.50 30.60 -16.44
C ALA A 172 13.41 29.81 -15.68
N ALA A 173 13.65 28.55 -15.33
CA ALA A 173 12.63 27.73 -14.68
C ALA A 173 12.38 28.18 -13.23
N PRO A 174 11.10 28.31 -12.81
CA PRO A 174 10.78 28.56 -11.41
C PRO A 174 10.99 27.28 -10.58
N GLY A 175 11.24 27.45 -9.28
CA GLY A 175 11.29 26.33 -8.33
C GLY A 175 9.92 25.82 -7.88
N PHE A 176 8.82 26.47 -8.29
CA PHE A 176 7.45 26.16 -7.84
C PHE A 176 7.31 26.01 -6.30
N ARG A 177 8.05 26.80 -5.51
CA ARG A 177 8.07 26.72 -4.04
C ARG A 177 6.68 26.76 -3.43
N GLY A 178 6.44 25.93 -2.42
CA GLY A 178 5.11 25.78 -1.81
C GLY A 178 4.09 25.01 -2.66
N LEU A 179 4.50 24.40 -3.78
CA LEU A 179 3.66 23.53 -4.61
C LEU A 179 4.34 22.16 -4.73
N ALA A 180 3.65 21.11 -4.29
CA ALA A 180 4.05 19.74 -4.58
C ALA A 180 3.78 19.43 -6.06
N TYR A 181 4.78 18.90 -6.77
CA TYR A 181 4.64 18.56 -8.18
C TYR A 181 5.48 17.34 -8.55
N ILE A 182 5.14 16.70 -9.67
CA ILE A 182 5.89 15.58 -10.23
C ILE A 182 6.31 15.89 -11.66
N VAL A 183 7.56 15.61 -12.00
CA VAL A 183 8.13 15.74 -13.34
C VAL A 183 8.30 14.36 -13.94
N PHE A 184 7.83 14.17 -15.16
CA PHE A 184 8.12 13.02 -16.00
C PHE A 184 9.11 13.41 -17.08
N GLU A 185 10.18 12.63 -17.22
CA GLU A 185 11.20 12.83 -18.24
C GLU A 185 11.07 11.75 -19.32
N ASP A 186 10.95 12.20 -20.57
CA ASP A 186 10.89 11.34 -21.77
C ASP A 186 9.90 10.16 -21.63
N LEU A 187 8.71 10.40 -21.05
CA LEU A 187 7.69 9.37 -20.88
C LEU A 187 7.27 8.79 -22.24
N PRO A 188 7.43 7.48 -22.49
CA PRO A 188 6.99 6.86 -23.73
C PRO A 188 5.46 6.87 -23.83
N LEU A 189 4.93 7.37 -24.95
CA LEU A 189 3.48 7.56 -25.13
C LEU A 189 2.79 6.47 -25.93
N LYS A 190 3.55 5.50 -26.45
CA LYS A 190 3.03 4.41 -27.29
C LYS A 190 1.88 3.67 -26.61
N ASP A 191 2.05 3.33 -25.33
CA ASP A 191 1.04 2.58 -24.56
C ASP A 191 -0.19 3.43 -24.16
N PHE A 192 -0.10 4.75 -24.35
CA PHE A 192 -1.14 5.72 -24.05
C PHE A 192 -1.80 6.29 -25.31
N GLY A 193 -1.61 5.64 -26.47
CA GLY A 193 -2.18 6.10 -27.74
C GLY A 193 -1.55 7.40 -28.24
N ASN A 194 -0.25 7.62 -27.97
CA ASN A 194 0.53 8.80 -28.37
C ASN A 194 -0.03 10.13 -27.84
N ARG A 195 -0.63 10.11 -26.64
CA ARG A 195 -1.04 11.30 -25.89
C ARG A 195 -0.56 11.24 -24.45
N ILE A 196 -0.61 12.38 -23.77
CA ILE A 196 -0.44 12.42 -22.32
C ILE A 196 -1.57 11.58 -21.67
N PRO A 197 -1.25 10.59 -20.82
CA PRO A 197 -2.25 9.85 -20.07
C PRO A 197 -2.96 10.74 -19.05
N GLN A 198 -4.21 10.42 -18.74
CA GLN A 198 -4.92 11.05 -17.63
C GLN A 198 -4.37 10.49 -16.32
N LEU A 199 -3.56 11.30 -15.63
CA LEU A 199 -2.89 10.89 -14.41
C LEU A 199 -3.72 11.23 -13.18
N SER A 200 -3.60 10.37 -12.16
CA SER A 200 -4.09 10.66 -10.82
C SER A 200 -3.16 10.04 -9.78
N PHE A 201 -3.06 10.70 -8.64
CA PHE A 201 -2.06 10.49 -7.62
C PHE A 201 -2.75 10.40 -6.27
N GLU A 202 -2.44 9.36 -5.51
CA GLU A 202 -2.78 9.30 -4.09
C GLU A 202 -1.66 9.99 -3.31
N ILE A 203 -2.01 11.10 -2.68
CA ILE A 203 -1.12 11.95 -1.90
C ILE A 203 -1.41 11.70 -0.44
N GLU A 204 -0.34 11.61 0.35
CA GLU A 204 -0.39 11.63 1.80
C GLU A 204 0.25 12.93 2.28
N LYS A 205 -0.51 13.68 3.08
CA LYS A 205 -0.11 14.95 3.65
C LYS A 205 -0.56 15.08 5.10
N SER A 206 0.38 15.20 6.01
CA SER A 206 0.17 15.44 7.42
C SER A 206 -0.59 16.75 7.69
N LEU A 207 -1.44 16.76 8.71
CA LEU A 207 -2.37 17.86 9.01
C LEU A 207 -1.68 19.12 9.54
N ALA A 208 -0.61 18.94 10.31
CA ALA A 208 0.15 20.01 10.92
C ALA A 208 1.57 19.52 11.16
N GLU A 209 2.48 19.92 10.27
CA GLU A 209 3.90 19.53 10.32
C GLU A 209 4.60 20.08 11.57
N ASP A 210 4.27 21.32 11.96
CA ASP A 210 4.87 22.01 13.10
C ASP A 210 4.18 21.75 14.46
N ASP A 211 3.08 20.97 14.49
CA ASP A 211 2.33 20.72 15.74
C ASP A 211 2.88 19.48 16.45
N PRO A 212 3.59 19.62 17.59
CA PRO A 212 4.16 18.49 18.30
C PRO A 212 3.09 17.59 18.95
N ASP A 213 1.88 18.10 19.17
CA ASP A 213 0.78 17.35 19.77
C ASP A 213 0.01 16.50 18.74
N ASN A 214 0.30 16.70 17.45
CA ASN A 214 -0.29 15.87 16.40
C ASN A 214 0.25 14.43 16.47
N LEU A 215 -0.60 13.45 16.15
CA LEU A 215 -0.30 12.03 16.38
C LEU A 215 0.96 11.59 15.63
N GLU A 216 1.11 12.00 14.37
CA GLU A 216 2.26 11.67 13.53
C GLU A 216 3.59 12.15 14.15
N ASN A 217 3.57 13.35 14.73
CA ASN A 217 4.73 13.98 15.35
C ASN A 217 5.00 13.45 16.76
N ALA A 218 3.96 13.09 17.52
CA ALA A 218 4.09 12.60 18.89
C ALA A 218 4.51 11.10 18.96
N LEU A 219 4.29 10.33 17.90
CA LEU A 219 4.60 8.90 17.87
C LEU A 219 6.11 8.64 17.75
N THR A 220 6.70 8.10 18.82
CA THR A 220 8.12 7.73 18.86
C THR A 220 8.37 6.22 18.73
N ALA A 221 7.35 5.39 18.88
CA ALA A 221 7.48 3.94 18.82
C ALA A 221 6.22 3.24 18.31
N LEU A 222 6.40 2.10 17.65
CA LEU A 222 5.31 1.25 17.17
C LEU A 222 5.41 -0.19 17.68
N THR A 223 4.26 -0.84 17.82
CA THR A 223 4.19 -2.31 17.94
C THR A 223 3.84 -2.90 16.59
N ILE A 224 4.74 -3.71 16.05
CA ILE A 224 4.61 -4.31 14.73
C ILE A 224 3.87 -5.65 14.85
N ILE A 225 2.66 -5.67 14.33
CA ILE A 225 1.75 -6.83 14.26
C ILE A 225 1.48 -7.17 12.77
N PRO A 226 0.99 -8.37 12.41
CA PRO A 226 0.21 -9.32 13.22
C PRO A 226 1.00 -10.22 14.17
N GLY A 227 2.31 -10.41 13.98
CA GLY A 227 3.14 -11.36 14.74
C GLY A 227 3.01 -12.82 14.31
N SER A 228 1.93 -13.16 13.61
CA SER A 228 1.65 -14.47 13.02
C SER A 228 1.48 -14.39 11.50
N GLY A 229 1.92 -15.42 10.79
CA GLY A 229 2.01 -15.54 9.35
C GLY A 229 3.42 -15.98 8.96
N GLU A 230 3.54 -17.12 8.30
CA GLU A 230 4.83 -17.82 8.08
C GLU A 230 5.91 -16.94 7.42
N PHE A 231 5.51 -15.98 6.56
CA PHE A 231 6.41 -15.07 5.83
C PHE A 231 6.02 -13.59 5.96
N VAL A 232 5.20 -13.24 6.95
CA VAL A 232 4.57 -11.89 7.06
C VAL A 232 5.59 -10.74 7.17
N TYR A 233 6.79 -11.03 7.69
CA TYR A 233 7.86 -10.06 7.90
C TYR A 233 8.95 -10.05 6.83
N ALA A 234 8.87 -10.94 5.84
CA ALA A 234 9.91 -11.05 4.83
C ALA A 234 9.92 -9.78 3.94
N THR A 235 11.13 -9.25 3.71
CA THR A 235 11.38 -8.22 2.69
C THR A 235 11.64 -8.85 1.32
N THR A 236 11.91 -10.16 1.31
CA THR A 236 11.95 -10.97 0.09
C THR A 236 10.54 -11.39 -0.32
N LYS A 237 10.18 -11.24 -1.60
CA LYS A 237 8.91 -11.75 -2.12
C LYS A 237 8.88 -13.26 -2.04
N ILE A 238 7.89 -13.80 -1.35
CA ILE A 238 7.68 -15.23 -1.21
C ILE A 238 6.48 -15.65 -2.04
N THR A 239 6.66 -16.72 -2.79
CA THR A 239 5.57 -17.37 -3.52
C THR A 239 5.46 -18.83 -3.11
N ARG A 240 4.27 -19.38 -3.28
CA ARG A 240 4.01 -20.81 -3.15
C ARG A 240 3.41 -21.38 -4.43
N ASP A 241 3.59 -22.68 -4.59
CA ASP A 241 2.84 -23.44 -5.58
C ASP A 241 1.36 -23.47 -5.16
N GLY A 242 0.49 -23.00 -6.06
CA GLY A 242 -0.96 -23.06 -5.94
C GLY A 242 -1.57 -24.32 -6.54
N GLY A 243 -0.76 -25.18 -7.18
CA GLY A 243 -1.21 -26.28 -8.02
C GLY A 243 -1.52 -25.83 -9.45
N ASP A 244 -1.63 -26.79 -10.38
CA ASP A 244 -2.01 -26.57 -11.78
C ASP A 244 -1.18 -25.49 -12.51
N GLY A 245 0.09 -25.33 -12.12
CA GLY A 245 1.00 -24.32 -12.68
C GLY A 245 0.73 -22.89 -12.21
N VAL A 246 -0.14 -22.70 -11.22
CA VAL A 246 -0.44 -21.39 -10.61
C VAL A 246 0.57 -21.11 -9.51
N THR A 247 1.15 -19.92 -9.51
CA THR A 247 1.99 -19.41 -8.42
C THR A 247 1.21 -18.35 -7.65
N LEU A 248 1.16 -18.46 -6.33
CA LEU A 248 0.48 -17.53 -5.44
C LEU A 248 1.49 -16.82 -4.55
N SER A 249 1.25 -15.55 -4.21
CA SER A 249 2.11 -14.83 -3.27
C SER A 249 1.72 -15.12 -1.81
N GLU A 250 2.72 -15.20 -0.93
CA GLU A 250 2.53 -15.32 0.51
C GLU A 250 2.63 -13.99 1.26
N ASN A 251 3.23 -12.95 0.65
CA ASN A 251 3.52 -11.67 1.35
C ASN A 251 3.49 -10.43 0.44
N VAL A 252 2.86 -10.50 -0.73
CA VAL A 252 2.60 -9.38 -1.63
C VAL A 252 1.10 -9.31 -1.88
N ASN A 253 0.40 -8.53 -1.07
CA ASN A 253 -1.05 -8.34 -1.14
C ASN A 253 -1.44 -6.89 -1.49
N ASN A 254 -0.46 -6.11 -1.97
CA ASN A 254 -0.62 -4.73 -2.40
C ASN A 254 -0.46 -4.57 -3.92
N ASN A 255 -0.90 -3.43 -4.44
CA ASN A 255 -0.85 -3.12 -5.87
C ASN A 255 0.54 -2.65 -6.34
N ASP A 256 1.44 -2.34 -5.41
CA ASP A 256 2.79 -1.84 -5.69
C ASP A 256 3.75 -3.01 -5.97
N GLY A 257 3.30 -4.24 -5.72
CA GLY A 257 4.02 -5.46 -6.02
C GLY A 257 5.25 -5.67 -5.13
N VAL A 258 5.42 -4.90 -4.07
CA VAL A 258 6.48 -5.07 -3.06
C VAL A 258 5.96 -5.89 -1.89
N THR A 259 6.83 -6.37 -0.99
CA THR A 259 6.34 -7.11 0.17
C THR A 259 5.54 -6.20 1.10
N ASP A 260 4.50 -6.76 1.73
CA ASP A 260 3.59 -6.01 2.60
C ASP A 260 4.34 -5.36 3.76
N PHE A 261 5.36 -6.04 4.31
CA PHE A 261 6.22 -5.49 5.35
C PHE A 261 7.03 -4.29 4.87
N SER A 262 7.64 -4.37 3.68
CA SER A 262 8.40 -3.25 3.11
C SER A 262 7.50 -2.05 2.80
N ALA A 263 6.30 -2.28 2.25
CA ALA A 263 5.33 -1.22 2.02
C ALA A 263 4.89 -0.53 3.32
N ALA A 264 4.59 -1.32 4.36
CA ALA A 264 4.18 -0.77 5.66
C ALA A 264 5.30 0.03 6.34
N LEU A 265 6.54 -0.45 6.20
CA LEU A 265 7.70 0.18 6.81
C LEU A 265 8.07 1.50 6.10
N ASP A 266 8.06 1.51 4.76
CA ASP A 266 8.19 2.75 3.96
C ASP A 266 7.08 3.74 4.32
N ALA A 267 5.84 3.23 4.44
CA ALA A 267 4.70 4.06 4.78
C ALA A 267 4.84 4.75 6.14
N ALA A 268 5.34 4.01 7.14
CA ALA A 268 5.63 4.54 8.46
C ALA A 268 6.79 5.54 8.45
N GLY A 269 7.83 5.29 7.63
CA GLY A 269 8.99 6.16 7.50
C GLY A 269 8.64 7.55 6.94
N SER A 270 7.68 7.64 6.01
CA SER A 270 7.24 8.96 5.53
C SER A 270 6.25 9.65 6.46
N ALA A 271 5.41 8.89 7.18
CA ALA A 271 4.33 9.47 7.98
C ALA A 271 4.73 9.82 9.42
N LEU A 272 5.80 9.22 9.97
CA LEU A 272 6.16 9.33 11.38
C LEU A 272 7.60 9.87 11.55
N PRO A 273 7.80 11.20 11.49
CA PRO A 273 9.13 11.80 11.45
C PRO A 273 9.96 11.52 12.72
N ASN A 274 9.30 11.29 13.86
CA ASN A 274 9.96 11.07 15.15
C ASN A 274 10.03 9.59 15.56
N LEU A 275 9.74 8.67 14.64
CA LEU A 275 9.76 7.23 14.93
C LEU A 275 11.18 6.76 15.22
N ALA A 276 11.42 6.28 16.45
CA ALA A 276 12.74 5.88 16.93
C ALA A 276 12.82 4.40 17.34
N ALA A 277 11.70 3.74 17.61
CA ALA A 277 11.70 2.36 18.09
C ALA A 277 10.53 1.51 17.56
N ALA A 278 10.73 0.20 17.53
CA ALA A 278 9.71 -0.76 17.14
C ALA A 278 9.76 -2.04 18.00
N SER A 279 8.60 -2.48 18.48
CA SER A 279 8.38 -3.78 19.12
C SER A 279 7.93 -4.79 18.08
N LEU A 280 8.81 -5.68 17.64
CA LEU A 280 8.49 -6.73 16.66
C LEU A 280 7.88 -7.95 17.35
N VAL A 281 6.58 -8.13 17.20
CA VAL A 281 5.85 -9.27 17.75
C VAL A 281 6.18 -10.52 16.95
N VAL A 282 6.55 -11.63 17.58
CA VAL A 282 6.83 -12.90 16.90
C VAL A 282 6.12 -14.04 17.63
N SER A 283 5.14 -14.63 16.95
CA SER A 283 4.22 -15.60 17.55
C SER A 283 4.78 -17.02 17.59
N TRP A 284 4.68 -17.66 18.76
CA TRP A 284 4.97 -19.07 19.04
C TRP A 284 3.71 -19.75 19.57
N PHE A 285 3.67 -21.08 19.54
CA PHE A 285 2.50 -21.85 19.98
C PHE A 285 2.76 -22.51 21.33
N GLY A 286 1.82 -22.33 22.27
CA GLY A 286 1.74 -23.07 23.52
C GLY A 286 0.57 -24.06 23.51
N ASP A 287 0.80 -25.28 23.98
CA ASP A 287 -0.17 -26.38 23.94
C ASP A 287 -0.87 -26.69 25.28
N ASP A 288 -0.53 -25.96 26.36
CA ASP A 288 -1.15 -26.12 27.68
C ASP A 288 -1.18 -24.78 28.45
N LEU A 289 -2.28 -24.50 29.16
CA LEU A 289 -2.42 -23.27 29.97
C LEU A 289 -1.63 -23.33 31.29
N ARG A 290 -1.18 -24.51 31.72
CA ARG A 290 -0.48 -24.71 32.99
C ARG A 290 1.02 -24.48 32.80
N ALA A 291 1.54 -23.49 33.54
CA ALA A 291 2.98 -23.24 33.60
C ALA A 291 3.73 -24.51 34.05
N GLY A 292 4.84 -24.82 33.36
CA GLY A 292 5.64 -26.04 33.57
C GLY A 292 5.19 -27.27 32.75
N HIS A 293 3.96 -27.27 32.23
CA HIS A 293 3.47 -28.31 31.31
C HIS A 293 3.39 -27.84 29.85
N CYS A 294 3.19 -26.53 29.66
CA CYS A 294 3.17 -25.89 28.35
C CYS A 294 4.47 -26.12 27.59
N LYS A 295 4.38 -26.69 26.38
CA LYS A 295 5.50 -26.78 25.45
C LYS A 295 5.35 -25.69 24.41
N LEU A 296 6.40 -24.88 24.27
CA LEU A 296 6.49 -23.85 23.24
C LEU A 296 7.10 -24.43 21.98
N ARG A 297 6.40 -24.29 20.85
CA ARG A 297 6.86 -24.76 19.54
C ARG A 297 6.56 -23.72 18.46
N PRO A 298 7.39 -23.62 17.41
CA PRO A 298 6.96 -22.91 16.23
C PRO A 298 5.87 -23.71 15.50
N GLY A 299 4.93 -23.01 14.88
CA GLY A 299 3.80 -23.63 14.20
C GLY A 299 3.59 -23.18 12.76
N VAL A 300 2.86 -23.99 12.00
CA VAL A 300 2.53 -23.77 10.59
C VAL A 300 1.04 -23.94 10.35
N GLU A 301 0.53 -23.30 9.30
CA GLU A 301 -0.89 -23.35 8.92
C GLU A 301 -1.23 -24.66 8.18
N THR A 302 -0.25 -25.19 7.46
CA THR A 302 -0.34 -26.44 6.69
C THR A 302 1.02 -27.14 6.69
N LEU A 303 0.98 -28.47 6.65
CA LEU A 303 2.18 -29.30 6.51
C LEU A 303 2.65 -29.42 5.06
N ASP A 304 1.75 -29.16 4.10
CA ASP A 304 2.04 -29.23 2.67
C ASP A 304 1.98 -27.82 2.08
N LYS A 305 3.17 -27.20 1.96
CA LYS A 305 3.39 -25.90 1.33
C LYS A 305 4.87 -25.78 0.96
N THR A 306 5.13 -25.73 -0.34
CA THR A 306 6.44 -25.47 -0.93
C THR A 306 6.54 -24.00 -1.31
N THR A 307 7.63 -23.34 -0.93
CA THR A 307 7.81 -21.90 -1.15
C THR A 307 9.11 -21.58 -1.88
N LEU A 308 9.10 -20.45 -2.59
CA LEU A 308 10.26 -19.87 -3.25
C LEU A 308 10.48 -18.44 -2.76
N PRO A 309 11.75 -17.97 -2.67
CA PRO A 309 12.98 -18.67 -3.05
C PRO A 309 13.56 -19.58 -1.94
N TYR A 310 12.89 -19.70 -0.79
CA TYR A 310 13.33 -20.56 0.31
C TYR A 310 12.14 -21.15 1.08
N ASP A 311 12.41 -22.24 1.80
CA ASP A 311 11.43 -22.92 2.65
C ASP A 311 11.33 -22.31 4.05
N TRP A 312 10.16 -22.46 4.66
CA TRP A 312 9.95 -22.09 6.06
C TRP A 312 10.85 -22.91 7.01
N SER A 313 11.49 -22.24 7.96
CA SER A 313 12.25 -22.85 9.05
C SER A 313 12.34 -21.91 10.25
N VAL A 314 12.25 -22.48 11.46
CA VAL A 314 12.40 -21.76 12.73
C VAL A 314 13.24 -22.59 13.69
N ASN A 315 14.33 -22.02 14.19
CA ASN A 315 15.30 -22.68 15.06
C ASN A 315 15.79 -24.03 14.50
N GLY A 316 16.01 -24.10 13.19
CA GLY A 316 16.44 -25.32 12.48
C GLY A 316 15.34 -26.39 12.29
N LEU A 317 14.12 -26.16 12.79
CA LEU A 317 12.97 -27.03 12.53
C LEU A 317 12.35 -26.70 11.17
N SER A 318 12.24 -27.71 10.32
CA SER A 318 11.48 -27.61 9.08
C SER A 318 9.97 -27.73 9.33
N ARG A 319 9.17 -27.38 8.32
CA ARG A 319 7.70 -27.50 8.32
C ARG A 319 7.21 -28.89 8.79
N ALA A 320 7.91 -29.96 8.43
CA ALA A 320 7.55 -31.33 8.79
C ALA A 320 7.62 -31.61 10.30
N GLY A 321 8.46 -30.87 11.04
CA GLY A 321 8.61 -30.99 12.49
C GLY A 321 7.86 -29.92 13.28
N ALA A 322 7.11 -29.05 12.61
CA ALA A 322 6.41 -27.92 13.23
C ALA A 322 5.07 -28.34 13.86
N HIS A 323 4.59 -27.53 14.81
CA HIS A 323 3.23 -27.65 15.33
C HIS A 323 2.22 -27.28 14.24
N LEU A 324 1.32 -28.18 13.86
CA LEU A 324 0.23 -27.83 12.95
C LEU A 324 -0.86 -27.09 13.74
N ALA A 325 -1.12 -25.84 13.37
CA ALA A 325 -2.17 -25.06 14.01
C ALA A 325 -3.52 -25.78 13.93
N SER A 326 -4.29 -25.73 15.03
CA SER A 326 -5.65 -26.28 15.07
C SER A 326 -6.54 -25.65 14.01
N ARG A 327 -7.67 -26.30 13.71
CA ARG A 327 -8.59 -25.85 12.66
C ARG A 327 -9.96 -25.53 13.23
N ILE A 328 -10.55 -24.43 12.76
CA ILE A 328 -11.94 -24.04 13.01
C ILE A 328 -12.64 -23.96 11.65
N ASN A 329 -13.71 -24.74 11.47
CA ASN A 329 -14.48 -24.80 10.23
C ASN A 329 -13.63 -25.05 8.97
N GLY A 330 -12.57 -25.87 9.09
CA GLY A 330 -11.68 -26.24 7.98
C GLY A 330 -10.54 -25.26 7.69
N ALA A 331 -10.52 -24.08 8.31
CA ALA A 331 -9.43 -23.11 8.22
C ALA A 331 -8.49 -23.19 9.44
N PRO A 332 -7.20 -22.84 9.33
CA PRO A 332 -6.33 -22.67 10.48
C PRO A 332 -6.93 -21.66 11.48
N ALA A 333 -6.91 -22.01 12.76
CA ALA A 333 -7.37 -21.13 13.85
C ALA A 333 -6.42 -19.94 14.07
N TYR A 334 -5.15 -20.12 13.68
CA TYR A 334 -4.06 -19.16 13.85
C TYR A 334 -3.21 -19.10 12.58
N GLY A 335 -2.51 -17.96 12.39
CA GLY A 335 -1.41 -17.87 11.43
C GLY A 335 -0.14 -18.53 11.97
N GLY A 336 0.73 -19.01 11.09
CA GLY A 336 1.96 -19.70 11.47
C GLY A 336 2.99 -18.81 12.18
N THR A 337 3.99 -19.40 12.82
CA THR A 337 5.14 -18.67 13.35
C THR A 337 5.95 -18.08 12.19
N PRO A 338 6.32 -16.79 12.21
CA PRO A 338 7.19 -16.22 11.19
C PRO A 338 8.53 -16.95 11.08
N ALA A 339 8.98 -17.25 9.86
CA ALA A 339 10.27 -17.89 9.62
C ALA A 339 11.44 -17.06 10.17
N ASP A 340 12.51 -17.70 10.66
CA ASP A 340 13.69 -17.01 11.21
C ASP A 340 14.26 -15.99 10.21
N ARG A 341 14.34 -16.40 8.94
CA ARG A 341 14.82 -15.52 7.87
C ARG A 341 13.96 -14.28 7.69
N ALA A 342 12.64 -14.40 7.74
CA ALA A 342 11.72 -13.28 7.63
C ALA A 342 11.87 -12.31 8.82
N VAL A 343 12.04 -12.83 10.04
CA VAL A 343 12.28 -12.03 11.24
C VAL A 343 13.62 -11.28 11.14
N ILE A 344 14.68 -11.94 10.68
CA ILE A 344 16.00 -11.32 10.47
C ILE A 344 15.92 -10.21 9.41
N GLU A 345 15.25 -10.47 8.29
CA GLU A 345 15.01 -9.49 7.23
C GLU A 345 14.30 -8.24 7.78
N ALA A 346 13.23 -8.42 8.55
CA ALA A 346 12.51 -7.31 9.17
C ALA A 346 13.35 -6.51 10.17
N ILE A 347 14.10 -7.19 11.05
CA ILE A 347 15.00 -6.51 12.00
C ILE A 347 16.06 -5.70 11.26
N ALA A 348 16.64 -6.27 10.19
CA ALA A 348 17.63 -5.57 9.38
C ALA A 348 17.03 -4.33 8.69
N ALA A 349 15.83 -4.45 8.10
CA ALA A 349 15.15 -3.35 7.44
C ALA A 349 14.77 -2.22 8.42
N MET A 350 14.22 -2.55 9.59
CA MET A 350 13.92 -1.54 10.62
C MET A 350 15.19 -0.85 11.14
N LYS A 351 16.30 -1.59 11.32
CA LYS A 351 17.59 -0.99 11.69
C LYS A 351 18.16 -0.10 10.59
N ALA A 352 17.95 -0.42 9.32
CA ALA A 352 18.38 0.42 8.21
C ALA A 352 17.67 1.78 8.21
N MET A 353 16.44 1.86 8.76
CA MET A 353 15.74 3.11 9.03
C MET A 353 16.14 3.80 10.33
N GLY A 354 17.11 3.26 11.07
CA GLY A 354 17.56 3.82 12.35
C GLY A 354 16.71 3.43 13.57
N LEU A 355 15.77 2.48 13.43
CA LEU A 355 14.89 2.08 14.54
C LEU A 355 15.61 1.19 15.56
N ALA A 356 15.39 1.47 16.85
CA ALA A 356 15.68 0.53 17.92
C ALA A 356 14.64 -0.59 17.93
N VAL A 357 15.07 -1.84 17.75
CA VAL A 357 14.16 -2.98 17.61
C VAL A 357 14.16 -3.83 18.88
N MET A 358 12.99 -4.01 19.48
CA MET A 358 12.74 -4.97 20.54
C MET A 358 12.08 -6.22 19.95
N PHE A 359 12.68 -7.39 20.18
CA PHE A 359 12.05 -8.68 19.89
C PHE A 359 11.00 -8.98 20.96
N HIS A 360 9.74 -9.11 20.56
CA HIS A 360 8.60 -9.36 21.45
C HIS A 360 8.04 -10.76 21.19
N PRO A 361 8.41 -11.78 21.98
CA PRO A 361 7.81 -13.09 21.85
C PRO A 361 6.34 -13.05 22.28
N PHE A 362 5.45 -13.59 21.44
CA PHE A 362 4.03 -13.70 21.73
C PHE A 362 3.59 -15.17 21.67
N ILE A 363 2.79 -15.61 22.62
CA ILE A 363 2.40 -17.04 22.71
C ILE A 363 0.92 -17.16 22.36
N LEU A 364 0.65 -17.80 21.22
CA LEU A 364 -0.67 -18.25 20.81
C LEU A 364 -0.99 -19.55 21.53
N MET A 365 -2.02 -19.53 22.37
CA MET A 365 -2.47 -20.72 23.09
C MET A 365 -3.36 -21.57 22.18
N ASP A 366 -2.75 -22.57 21.54
CA ASP A 366 -3.45 -23.53 20.68
C ASP A 366 -3.68 -24.83 21.45
N VAL A 367 -4.69 -24.77 22.31
CA VAL A 367 -5.06 -25.85 23.23
C VAL A 367 -6.34 -26.51 22.69
N PRO A 368 -6.27 -27.76 22.19
CA PRO A 368 -7.41 -28.46 21.59
C PRO A 368 -8.49 -28.89 22.60
#